data_AF-A0A7K2Z7I0-F1
#
_entry.id   AF-A0A7K2Z7I0-F1
#
_cell.length_a   1.000
_cell.length_b   1.000
_cell.length_c   1.000
_cell.angle_alpha   90.00
_cell.angle_beta   90.00
_cell.angle_gamma   90.00
#
_symmetry.space_group_name_H-M   'P 1'
#
loop_
_entity.id
_entity.type
_entity.pdbx_description
1 polymer ?
#
loop_
_entity_poly.entity_id
_entity_poly.type
_entity_poly.pdbx_seq_one_letter_code
_entity_poly.pdbx_strand_id
1 'polypeptide(L)'
;MTDVVSFGPPALISGNLLSYGTQGVEVDTSGWVPSAGVTLARSSASAFEGWYSLQATSTVDAGGTMFFRTGPLTAVSEGTEYVASAWVNTAHTGIPIAMQIVWFDEAGVSVGTRASVTWTPSVASTWTRLTVIGNPPPGATRGRAYLAPQPTAIGQVWLVDQVALRPSPLPAGSLIGHNVSGMEVDASGWVAVSGCTISRTTETAWEGAASLRIDETGTTGMDATVAMAAPVPVTPRQAYQVTPKLKLGAGPGGRQLITSYAWLNSADELIRTAHLTWSLGSSTGTGWYAPPTSAVAPTGAASLVVSFRVISTIAGQPAFLDDVQLTPGGLAAVADAVPDSYSASIALQGLTSGGYTYWGLWRQGADGALVPIRGPLGDLTQVTITGDSAVVEDYEVTLGVEVRYYLKVWTGSSWRATLSDPIVVPEPPSTEIVLKDPGLPARQTTAVVAKGGQPNWTRRARQGVNPVRGRSRPIVISDMRTSREGTVTLVTESAEDIASMWWLLETGNVLLIQWPSLWGERDVYVSVGDVVEAPYVEYAEYTDRVWTIPLTEVDRPIGGATGSAGRTWATVAAESVDGMELLTKYASWLGVYTGLEGT
;
A
#
# COMPACT_ATOMS: atom_id res chain seq x y z
N MET A 1 -7.27 -0.50 41.82
CA MET A 1 -5.93 -0.07 41.41
C MET A 1 -5.06 -1.30 41.52
N THR A 2 -4.79 -1.96 40.41
CA THR A 2 -3.92 -3.15 40.39
C THR A 2 -2.50 -2.61 40.36
N ASP A 3 -1.82 -2.71 41.50
CA ASP A 3 -0.43 -2.29 41.65
C ASP A 3 0.45 -3.23 40.81
N VAL A 4 1.24 -2.67 39.89
CA VAL A 4 2.20 -3.45 39.09
C VAL A 4 3.48 -3.56 39.90
N VAL A 5 3.67 -4.70 40.56
CA VAL A 5 4.94 -5.01 41.21
C VAL A 5 5.92 -5.47 40.13
N SER A 6 6.93 -4.64 39.84
CA SER A 6 8.06 -5.01 38.99
C SER A 6 9.34 -5.10 39.83
N PHE A 7 10.18 -6.10 39.53
CA PHE A 7 11.52 -6.19 40.10
C PHE A 7 12.51 -5.68 39.07
N GLY A 8 13.14 -4.54 39.36
CA GLY A 8 14.13 -3.91 38.49
C GLY A 8 14.18 -2.39 38.68
N PRO A 9 15.15 -1.70 38.08
CA PRO A 9 15.09 -0.24 37.96
C PRO A 9 13.83 0.19 37.16
N PRO A 10 13.25 1.38 37.45
CA PRO A 10 12.20 2.02 36.64
C PRO A 10 12.40 1.91 35.13
N ALA A 11 11.31 2.00 34.39
CA ALA A 11 11.28 1.66 32.97
C ALA A 11 12.16 2.62 32.16
N LEU A 12 13.25 2.10 31.56
CA LEU A 12 13.99 2.84 30.55
C LEU A 12 13.09 3.11 29.34
N ILE A 13 13.04 4.37 28.92
CA ILE A 13 12.30 4.74 27.71
C ILE A 13 12.99 4.07 26.52
N SER A 14 12.24 3.30 25.74
CA SER A 14 12.79 2.58 24.58
C SER A 14 13.44 3.54 23.59
N GLY A 15 14.68 3.24 23.18
CA GLY A 15 15.47 4.06 22.27
C GLY A 15 16.03 5.35 22.88
N ASN A 16 15.84 5.60 24.19
CA ASN A 16 16.41 6.78 24.84
C ASN A 16 17.94 6.73 24.81
N LEU A 17 18.54 7.81 24.33
CA LEU A 17 19.98 7.94 24.22
C LEU A 17 20.61 8.54 25.49
N LEU A 18 19.77 8.93 26.44
CA LEU A 18 20.17 9.41 27.76
C LEU A 18 20.30 8.21 28.72
N SER A 19 21.26 8.30 29.65
CA SER A 19 21.41 7.28 30.68
C SER A 19 20.20 7.26 31.61
N TYR A 20 19.95 6.11 32.23
CA TYR A 20 18.92 5.95 33.26
C TYR A 20 18.97 7.05 34.34
N GLY A 21 20.16 7.35 34.87
CA GLY A 21 20.35 8.40 35.88
C GLY A 21 20.00 9.80 35.37
N THR A 22 20.14 10.06 34.07
CA THR A 22 19.73 11.34 33.46
C THR A 22 18.22 11.38 33.20
N GLN A 23 17.63 10.27 32.76
CA GLN A 23 16.21 10.15 32.43
C GLN A 23 15.30 10.40 33.64
N GLY A 24 15.51 9.66 34.74
CA GLY A 24 14.64 9.70 35.92
C GLY A 24 15.27 10.33 37.17
N VAL A 25 16.57 10.62 37.18
CA VAL A 25 17.26 11.26 38.34
C VAL A 25 17.17 10.42 39.63
N GLU A 26 16.94 9.13 39.48
CA GLU A 26 16.80 8.18 40.59
C GLU A 26 18.10 7.97 41.36
N VAL A 27 19.26 8.12 40.70
CA VAL A 27 20.59 7.91 41.31
C VAL A 27 21.18 9.19 41.88
N ASP A 28 21.26 10.24 41.06
CA ASP A 28 21.81 11.55 41.39
C ASP A 28 21.48 12.57 40.27
N THR A 29 21.96 13.81 40.40
CA THR A 29 21.80 14.88 39.39
C THR A 29 23.00 15.04 38.45
N SER A 30 23.98 14.14 38.46
CA SER A 30 25.23 14.27 37.69
C SER A 30 25.02 14.30 36.17
N GLY A 31 23.90 13.74 35.71
CA GLY A 31 23.44 13.81 34.32
C GLY A 31 22.90 15.17 33.88
N TRP A 32 22.86 16.17 34.77
CA TRP A 32 22.26 17.48 34.54
C TRP A 32 23.21 18.63 34.84
N VAL A 33 23.10 19.71 34.07
CA VAL A 33 23.96 20.89 34.20
C VAL A 33 23.12 22.17 34.36
N PRO A 34 23.23 22.89 35.49
CA PRO A 34 22.65 24.23 35.61
C PRO A 34 23.39 25.17 34.65
N SER A 35 22.65 25.95 33.87
CA SER A 35 23.27 26.82 32.86
C SER A 35 23.14 28.30 33.19
N ALA A 36 21.93 28.81 33.40
CA ALA A 36 21.70 30.19 33.83
C ALA A 36 20.48 30.28 34.72
N GLY A 37 20.53 31.12 35.76
CA GLY A 37 19.39 31.47 36.60
C GLY A 37 18.73 30.31 37.35
N VAL A 38 19.45 29.21 37.61
CA VAL A 38 18.90 27.98 38.19
C VAL A 38 19.88 27.28 39.13
N THR A 39 19.35 26.70 40.21
CA THR A 39 19.99 25.62 40.96
C THR A 39 19.26 24.30 40.74
N LEU A 40 20.01 23.20 40.68
CA LEU A 40 19.47 21.86 40.48
C LEU A 40 19.70 21.00 41.72
N ALA A 41 18.66 20.28 42.14
CA ALA A 41 18.72 19.31 43.21
C ALA A 41 17.88 18.08 42.85
N ARG A 42 18.13 16.95 43.50
CA ARG A 42 17.20 15.81 43.45
C ARG A 42 16.11 16.03 44.50
N SER A 43 14.86 15.76 44.16
CA SER A 43 13.72 15.92 45.06
C SER A 43 12.91 14.63 45.15
N SER A 44 12.45 14.33 46.36
CA SER A 44 11.48 13.26 46.64
C SER A 44 10.08 13.83 46.95
N ALA A 45 9.85 15.12 46.67
CA ALA A 45 8.57 15.76 46.96
C ALA A 45 7.45 15.28 46.03
N SER A 46 7.80 15.00 44.77
CA SER A 46 6.94 14.35 43.79
C SER A 46 7.81 13.77 42.67
N ALA A 47 7.39 12.67 42.09
CA ALA A 47 7.98 12.06 40.90
C ALA A 47 6.84 11.67 39.94
N PHE A 48 7.12 11.62 38.65
CA PHE A 48 6.19 11.09 37.67
C PHE A 48 6.27 9.56 37.65
N GLU A 49 7.49 9.02 37.66
CA GLU A 49 7.78 7.60 37.82
C GLU A 49 8.86 7.42 38.89
N GLY A 50 8.81 6.33 39.65
CA GLY A 50 9.83 6.02 40.66
C GLY A 50 9.70 6.87 41.93
N TRP A 51 10.83 7.28 42.50
CA TRP A 51 10.91 7.90 43.82
C TRP A 51 11.43 9.33 43.81
N TYR A 52 12.14 9.73 42.75
CA TYR A 52 12.79 11.03 42.69
C TYR A 52 12.51 11.75 41.37
N SER A 53 12.64 13.06 41.40
CA SER A 53 12.66 13.91 40.20
C SER A 53 13.77 14.97 40.31
N LEU A 54 14.10 15.58 39.18
CA LEU A 54 14.95 16.76 39.16
C LEU A 54 14.16 17.98 39.64
N GLN A 55 14.65 18.67 40.66
CA GLN A 55 14.15 19.97 41.06
C GLN A 55 15.04 21.07 40.49
N ALA A 56 14.44 21.92 39.66
CA ALA A 56 15.03 23.16 39.19
C ALA A 56 14.42 24.34 39.94
N THR A 57 15.24 25.08 40.71
CA THR A 57 14.80 26.27 41.46
C THR A 57 15.34 27.53 40.80
N SER A 58 14.47 28.49 40.49
CA SER A 58 14.87 29.79 39.92
C SER A 58 15.72 30.58 40.91
N THR A 59 16.82 31.15 40.42
CA THR A 59 17.62 32.15 41.15
C THR A 59 17.44 33.56 40.59
N VAL A 60 16.49 33.75 39.69
CA VAL A 60 16.22 35.02 39.01
C VAL A 60 14.74 35.41 39.12
N ASP A 61 14.48 36.71 39.11
CA ASP A 61 13.13 37.28 39.12
C ASP A 61 12.50 37.29 37.71
N ALA A 62 11.28 37.82 37.59
CA ALA A 62 10.56 37.98 36.33
C ALA A 62 11.42 38.60 35.22
N GLY A 63 11.45 37.94 34.06
CA GLY A 63 12.23 38.38 32.89
C GLY A 63 13.70 37.95 32.93
N GLY A 64 14.15 37.29 33.99
CA GLY A 64 15.46 36.65 34.06
C GLY A 64 15.54 35.40 33.16
N THR A 65 16.74 35.13 32.62
CA THR A 65 16.97 33.93 31.81
C THR A 65 17.25 32.73 32.71
N MET A 66 16.37 31.73 32.67
CA MET A 66 16.52 30.46 33.37
C MET A 66 16.57 29.30 32.37
N PHE A 67 17.63 28.49 32.42
CA PHE A 67 17.67 27.22 31.68
C PHE A 67 18.69 26.23 32.25
N PHE A 68 18.40 24.96 32.02
CA PHE A 68 19.24 23.82 32.38
C PHE A 68 19.16 22.77 31.27
N ARG A 69 20.11 21.84 31.27
CA ARG A 69 20.32 20.90 30.17
C ARG A 69 20.83 19.57 30.66
N THR A 70 20.68 18.53 29.83
CA THR A 70 21.39 17.27 30.06
C THR A 70 22.89 17.47 29.89
N GLY A 71 23.70 16.74 30.68
CA GLY A 71 25.14 16.94 30.77
C GLY A 71 25.91 16.40 29.56
N PRO A 72 25.84 15.09 29.27
CA PRO A 72 26.53 14.52 28.11
C PRO A 72 26.03 15.10 26.78
N LEU A 73 26.92 15.14 25.80
CA LEU A 73 26.53 15.29 24.39
C LEU A 73 26.25 13.89 23.83
N THR A 74 25.07 13.71 23.29
CA THR A 74 24.59 12.43 22.78
C THR A 74 24.87 12.33 21.29
N ALA A 75 25.32 11.18 20.78
CA ALA A 75 25.53 10.97 19.36
C ALA A 75 24.21 11.06 18.58
N VAL A 76 24.21 11.78 17.46
CA VAL A 76 23.07 11.91 16.55
C VAL A 76 23.53 11.83 15.10
N SER A 77 22.61 11.47 14.21
CA SER A 77 22.87 11.39 12.78
C SER A 77 22.18 12.54 12.05
N GLU A 78 22.92 13.20 11.15
CA GLU A 78 22.40 14.23 10.24
C GLU A 78 21.09 13.78 9.55
N GLY A 79 20.13 14.70 9.45
CA GLY A 79 18.85 14.48 8.75
C GLY A 79 17.83 13.58 9.46
N THR A 80 18.27 12.75 10.42
CA THR A 80 17.39 11.85 11.18
C THR A 80 16.49 12.66 12.13
N GLU A 81 15.17 12.42 12.14
CA GLU A 81 14.28 13.11 13.07
C GLU A 81 14.46 12.57 14.50
N TYR A 82 14.63 13.47 15.47
CA TYR A 82 14.68 13.14 16.89
C TYR A 82 13.54 13.81 17.63
N VAL A 83 13.08 13.12 18.68
CA VAL A 83 12.15 13.65 19.67
C VAL A 83 12.86 13.79 21.01
N ALA A 84 12.69 14.95 21.63
CA ALA A 84 12.98 15.11 23.05
C ALA A 84 11.67 15.34 23.80
N SER A 85 11.50 14.62 24.90
CA SER A 85 10.33 14.81 25.79
C SER A 85 10.72 14.83 27.25
N ALA A 86 9.93 15.50 28.08
CA ALA A 86 10.12 15.59 29.52
C ALA A 86 8.77 15.67 30.22
N TRP A 87 8.59 15.01 31.35
CA TRP A 87 7.47 15.29 32.24
C TRP A 87 7.87 16.42 33.18
N VAL A 88 7.04 17.47 33.26
CA VAL A 88 7.30 18.64 34.08
C VAL A 88 6.10 18.93 34.98
N ASN A 89 6.36 19.18 36.26
CA ASN A 89 5.37 19.61 37.24
C ASN A 89 5.81 20.93 37.85
N THR A 90 4.89 21.89 37.94
CA THR A 90 5.12 23.18 38.57
C THR A 90 3.91 23.58 39.41
N ALA A 91 4.14 24.23 40.54
CA ALA A 91 3.08 24.71 41.42
C ALA A 91 2.30 25.91 40.85
N HIS A 92 2.64 26.36 39.63
CA HIS A 92 2.09 27.56 39.02
C HIS A 92 1.47 27.26 37.65
N THR A 93 0.25 27.72 37.44
CA THR A 93 -0.45 27.61 36.16
C THR A 93 -0.01 28.74 35.21
N GLY A 94 0.03 28.47 33.91
CA GLY A 94 0.19 29.50 32.88
C GLY A 94 1.61 30.03 32.70
N ILE A 95 2.61 29.41 33.34
CA ILE A 95 4.01 29.80 33.18
C ILE A 95 4.63 29.09 31.96
N PRO A 96 5.15 29.81 30.96
CA PRO A 96 5.76 29.19 29.78
C PRO A 96 7.06 28.44 30.12
N ILE A 97 7.25 27.30 29.47
CA ILE A 97 8.46 26.48 29.54
C ILE A 97 8.82 26.03 28.12
N ALA A 98 9.99 26.43 27.64
CA ALA A 98 10.48 25.96 26.36
C ALA A 98 11.27 24.66 26.52
N MET A 99 10.92 23.64 25.74
CA MET A 99 11.74 22.46 25.54
C MET A 99 12.51 22.61 24.23
N GLN A 100 13.82 22.34 24.25
CA GLN A 100 14.68 22.55 23.09
C GLN A 100 15.62 21.37 22.83
N ILE A 101 15.99 21.21 21.56
CA ILE A 101 17.11 20.38 21.13
C ILE A 101 18.16 21.28 20.48
N VAL A 102 19.40 21.17 20.95
CA VAL A 102 20.54 21.90 20.37
C VAL A 102 21.52 20.90 19.77
N TRP A 103 21.96 21.20 18.55
CA TRP A 103 22.85 20.36 17.76
C TRP A 103 24.29 20.86 17.82
N PHE A 104 25.23 19.93 17.77
CA PHE A 104 26.65 20.19 17.87
C PHE A 104 27.43 19.37 16.83
N ASP A 105 28.54 19.92 16.36
CA ASP A 105 29.53 19.19 15.57
C ASP A 105 30.39 18.26 16.45
N GLU A 106 31.36 17.59 15.85
CA GLU A 106 32.26 16.67 16.56
C GLU A 106 33.15 17.38 17.59
N ALA A 107 33.49 18.65 17.35
CA ALA A 107 34.27 19.49 18.25
C ALA A 107 33.43 20.06 19.42
N GLY A 108 32.11 19.84 19.43
CA GLY A 108 31.20 20.33 20.45
C GLY A 108 30.78 21.78 20.26
N VAL A 109 30.91 22.33 19.05
CA VAL A 109 30.41 23.66 18.68
C VAL A 109 28.97 23.53 18.20
N SER A 110 28.09 24.44 18.64
CA SER A 110 26.69 24.41 18.24
C SER A 110 26.52 24.73 16.76
N VAL A 111 25.73 23.94 16.04
CA VAL A 111 25.48 24.11 14.60
C VAL A 111 23.99 24.26 14.29
N GLY A 112 23.69 25.10 13.30
CA GLY A 112 22.32 25.37 12.82
C GLY A 112 21.36 25.93 13.87
N THR A 113 20.08 25.84 13.57
CA THR A 113 18.99 26.35 14.42
C THR A 113 18.58 25.30 15.45
N ARG A 114 18.42 25.72 16.71
CA ARG A 114 17.85 24.87 17.75
C ARG A 114 16.38 24.57 17.48
N ALA A 115 15.95 23.33 17.68
CA ALA A 115 14.52 23.02 17.75
C ALA A 115 13.98 23.52 19.08
N SER A 116 12.83 24.19 19.10
CA SER A 116 12.27 24.77 20.33
C SER A 116 10.75 24.82 20.26
N VAL A 117 10.08 24.27 21.27
CA VAL A 117 8.63 24.37 21.45
C VAL A 117 8.34 24.94 22.83
N THR A 118 7.46 25.93 22.90
CA THR A 118 7.03 26.52 24.18
C THR A 118 5.73 25.90 24.62
N TRP A 119 5.75 25.31 25.81
CA TRP A 119 4.59 24.74 26.47
C TRP A 119 4.11 25.66 27.58
N THR A 120 2.80 25.70 27.80
CA THR A 120 2.19 26.47 28.90
C THR A 120 1.31 25.53 29.70
N PRO A 121 1.82 24.90 30.77
CA PRO A 121 1.03 24.02 31.63
C PRO A 121 -0.24 24.72 32.13
N SER A 122 -1.39 24.11 31.84
CA SER A 122 -2.72 24.70 32.11
C SER A 122 -3.25 24.40 33.51
N VAL A 123 -2.61 23.49 34.26
CA VAL A 123 -3.02 23.09 35.61
C VAL A 123 -1.80 23.05 36.51
N ALA A 124 -1.87 23.71 37.67
CA ALA A 124 -0.81 23.68 38.67
C ALA A 124 -0.70 22.30 39.30
N SER A 125 0.49 21.96 39.78
CA SER A 125 0.82 20.73 40.50
C SER A 125 0.48 19.43 39.73
N THR A 126 0.36 19.53 38.41
CA THR A 126 0.04 18.40 37.51
C THR A 126 1.20 18.16 36.57
N TRP A 127 1.60 16.91 36.42
CA TRP A 127 2.63 16.51 35.46
C TRP A 127 2.13 16.74 34.03
N THR A 128 2.86 17.57 33.29
CA THR A 128 2.59 17.88 31.88
C THR A 128 3.77 17.36 31.06
N ARG A 129 3.49 16.58 30.01
CA ARG A 129 4.52 16.14 29.09
C ARG A 129 4.83 17.26 28.08
N LEU A 130 6.08 17.69 28.07
CA LEU A 130 6.63 18.59 27.08
C LEU A 130 7.29 17.75 25.99
N THR A 131 7.10 18.13 24.74
CA THR A 131 7.72 17.49 23.59
C THR A 131 8.28 18.54 22.62
N VAL A 132 9.43 18.25 22.03
CA VAL A 132 10.00 18.99 20.90
C VAL A 132 10.57 17.99 19.90
N ILE A 133 10.40 18.29 18.62
CA ILE A 133 10.88 17.46 17.52
C ILE A 133 11.85 18.31 16.69
N GLY A 134 12.92 17.69 16.20
CA GLY A 134 13.86 18.37 15.33
C GLY A 134 14.79 17.42 14.58
N ASN A 135 15.32 17.92 13.46
CA ASN A 135 16.28 17.22 12.61
C ASN A 135 17.66 17.88 12.78
N PRO A 136 18.72 17.10 13.04
CA PRO A 136 20.08 17.62 13.06
C PRO A 136 20.44 18.15 11.67
N PRO A 137 20.96 19.40 11.58
CA PRO A 137 21.37 20.01 10.32
C PRO A 137 22.66 19.39 9.80
N PRO A 138 23.08 19.73 8.56
CA PRO A 138 24.36 19.28 8.02
C PRO A 138 25.56 19.53 8.92
N GLY A 139 26.36 18.49 9.14
CA GLY A 139 27.54 18.52 10.02
C GLY A 139 27.27 18.33 11.52
N ALA A 140 26.00 18.15 11.94
CA ALA A 140 25.69 17.80 13.32
C ALA A 140 25.97 16.32 13.59
N THR A 141 26.80 16.04 14.61
CA THR A 141 27.13 14.68 15.06
C THR A 141 26.70 14.44 16.51
N ARG A 142 26.33 15.50 17.23
CA ARG A 142 25.94 15.47 18.64
C ARG A 142 24.67 16.30 18.91
N GLY A 143 23.88 15.89 19.89
CA GLY A 143 22.64 16.55 20.30
C GLY A 143 22.47 16.60 21.82
N ARG A 144 21.63 17.52 22.31
CA ARG A 144 21.33 17.69 23.74
C ARG A 144 19.96 18.32 23.96
N ALA A 145 19.26 17.88 25.01
CA ALA A 145 17.98 18.43 25.44
C ALA A 145 18.17 19.58 26.45
N TYR A 146 17.35 20.63 26.32
CA TYR A 146 17.31 21.78 27.20
C TYR A 146 15.88 22.03 27.68
N LEU A 147 15.75 22.53 28.90
CA LEU A 147 14.53 23.14 29.40
C LEU A 147 14.81 24.58 29.82
N ALA A 148 13.95 25.49 29.38
CA ALA A 148 14.03 26.91 29.67
C ALA A 148 12.67 27.43 30.18
N PRO A 149 12.37 27.24 31.48
CA PRO A 149 11.23 27.89 32.12
C PRO A 149 11.35 29.42 32.11
N GLN A 150 10.23 30.12 32.11
CA GLN A 150 10.17 31.58 32.25
C GLN A 150 9.75 31.95 33.68
N PRO A 151 10.69 32.00 34.64
CA PRO A 151 10.35 32.34 36.02
C PRO A 151 9.75 33.74 36.12
N THR A 152 8.80 33.90 37.05
CA THR A 152 8.22 35.18 37.45
C THR A 152 8.69 35.64 38.83
N ALA A 153 9.40 34.80 39.58
CA ALA A 153 10.00 35.14 40.87
C ALA A 153 11.19 34.22 41.21
N ILE A 154 12.11 34.72 42.04
CA ILE A 154 13.14 33.89 42.69
C ILE A 154 12.48 32.80 43.55
N GLY A 155 13.06 31.60 43.55
CA GLY A 155 12.61 30.48 44.38
C GLY A 155 11.49 29.65 43.77
N GLN A 156 10.99 30.01 42.58
CA GLN A 156 10.03 29.17 41.86
C GLN A 156 10.65 27.83 41.47
N VAL A 157 9.83 26.77 41.55
CA VAL A 157 10.28 25.38 41.39
C VAL A 157 9.58 24.72 40.21
N TRP A 158 10.37 23.98 39.43
CA TRP A 158 9.92 22.99 38.45
C TRP A 158 10.51 21.64 38.80
N LEU A 159 9.65 20.63 38.85
CA LEU A 159 10.05 19.23 38.91
C LEU A 159 10.09 18.66 37.50
N VAL A 160 11.15 17.95 37.16
CA VAL A 160 11.35 17.34 35.84
C VAL A 160 11.69 15.87 36.01
N ASP A 161 11.04 15.02 35.23
CA ASP A 161 11.20 13.57 35.29
C ASP A 161 11.02 12.96 33.89
N GLN A 162 11.44 11.71 33.72
CA GLN A 162 11.27 10.90 32.51
C GLN A 162 11.68 11.64 31.22
N VAL A 163 12.90 12.19 31.27
CA VAL A 163 13.49 12.93 30.15
C VAL A 163 14.07 11.98 29.11
N ALA A 164 13.69 12.21 27.86
CA ALA A 164 14.17 11.46 26.72
C ALA A 164 14.77 12.37 25.65
N LEU A 165 15.80 11.87 24.99
CA LEU A 165 16.26 12.30 23.67
C LEU A 165 16.49 11.02 22.87
N ARG A 166 15.69 10.80 21.83
CA ARG A 166 15.71 9.56 21.05
C ARG A 166 15.36 9.83 19.59
N PRO A 167 15.77 8.95 18.65
CA PRO A 167 15.19 8.96 17.31
C PRO A 167 13.67 8.89 17.42
N SER A 168 12.96 9.61 16.55
CA SER A 168 11.50 9.56 16.50
C SER A 168 11.01 8.11 16.35
N PRO A 169 9.98 7.67 17.11
CA PRO A 169 9.44 6.31 17.04
C PRO A 169 8.56 6.11 15.80
N LEU A 170 9.09 6.39 14.62
CA LEU A 170 8.39 6.20 13.36
C LEU A 170 8.65 4.79 12.82
N PRO A 171 7.65 4.14 12.18
CA PRO A 171 7.89 2.96 11.38
C PRO A 171 8.98 3.20 10.33
N ALA A 172 9.78 2.17 10.04
CA ALA A 172 10.79 2.26 9.00
C ALA A 172 10.13 2.65 7.66
N GLY A 173 10.72 3.63 6.97
CA GLY A 173 10.19 4.14 5.71
C GLY A 173 8.98 5.07 5.83
N SER A 174 8.63 5.57 7.03
CA SER A 174 7.59 6.59 7.17
C SER A 174 7.87 7.82 6.30
N LEU A 175 6.85 8.26 5.55
CA LEU A 175 6.92 9.46 4.72
C LEU A 175 6.48 10.73 5.48
N ILE A 176 5.96 10.57 6.69
CA ILE A 176 5.51 11.67 7.55
C ILE A 176 6.33 11.70 8.84
N GLY A 177 6.57 12.91 9.33
CA GLY A 177 7.28 13.16 10.58
C GLY A 177 6.43 12.87 11.81
N HIS A 178 7.07 12.77 12.97
CA HIS A 178 6.44 12.31 14.21
C HIS A 178 5.27 13.20 14.66
N ASN A 179 5.34 14.51 14.42
CA ASN A 179 4.21 15.39 14.77
C ASN A 179 2.98 15.16 13.88
N VAL A 180 3.16 14.87 12.60
CA VAL A 180 2.04 14.59 11.68
C VAL A 180 1.42 13.21 12.00
N SER A 181 2.25 12.27 12.46
CA SER A 181 1.81 10.93 12.84
C SER A 181 1.04 10.90 14.15
N GLY A 182 1.57 11.51 15.23
CA GLY A 182 1.00 11.39 16.58
C GLY A 182 0.57 12.70 17.26
N MET A 183 0.71 13.86 16.61
CA MET A 183 0.27 15.16 17.14
C MET A 183 0.89 15.50 18.51
N GLU A 184 2.11 15.03 18.74
CA GLU A 184 2.78 15.14 20.04
C GLU A 184 3.12 16.58 20.42
N VAL A 185 3.28 17.48 19.43
CA VAL A 185 3.56 18.92 19.62
C VAL A 185 2.31 19.76 19.37
N ASP A 186 1.70 19.64 18.20
CA ASP A 186 0.52 20.42 17.79
C ASP A 186 -0.29 19.71 16.69
N ALA A 187 -1.30 20.40 16.13
CA ALA A 187 -2.14 19.88 15.04
C ALA A 187 -1.73 20.42 13.65
N SER A 188 -0.58 21.09 13.51
CA SER A 188 -0.18 21.80 12.27
C SER A 188 0.03 20.90 11.06
N GLY A 189 0.25 19.59 11.28
CA GLY A 189 0.34 18.59 10.23
C GLY A 189 -0.99 18.29 9.52
N TRP A 190 -2.11 18.81 10.04
CA TRP A 190 -3.46 18.51 9.59
C TRP A 190 -4.28 19.78 9.35
N VAL A 191 -5.22 19.70 8.42
CA VAL A 191 -6.19 20.76 8.10
C VAL A 191 -7.60 20.20 8.17
N ALA A 192 -8.52 20.94 8.79
CA ALA A 192 -9.95 20.66 8.72
C ALA A 192 -10.47 21.10 7.35
N VAL A 193 -10.95 20.15 6.54
CA VAL A 193 -11.42 20.40 5.17
C VAL A 193 -12.92 20.69 5.14
N SER A 194 -13.72 19.86 5.83
CA SER A 194 -15.17 20.01 5.88
C SER A 194 -15.75 19.36 7.14
N GLY A 195 -16.91 19.82 7.59
CA GLY A 195 -17.74 19.13 8.58
C GLY A 195 -17.11 18.92 9.97
N CYS A 196 -15.99 19.57 10.27
CA CYS A 196 -15.29 19.44 11.55
C CYS A 196 -14.42 20.64 11.91
N THR A 197 -14.03 20.71 13.17
CA THR A 197 -12.87 21.48 13.65
C THR A 197 -11.83 20.52 14.20
N ILE A 198 -10.56 20.93 14.19
CA ILE A 198 -9.47 20.10 14.71
C ILE A 198 -8.63 20.81 15.76
N SER A 199 -8.12 20.05 16.71
CA SER A 199 -7.17 20.53 17.72
C SER A 199 -6.35 19.37 18.27
N ARG A 200 -5.15 19.63 18.78
CA ARG A 200 -4.43 18.65 19.59
C ARG A 200 -5.12 18.47 20.95
N THR A 201 -5.24 17.23 21.44
CA THR A 201 -5.79 16.92 22.77
C THR A 201 -4.90 15.92 23.52
N THR A 202 -5.04 15.89 24.86
CA THR A 202 -4.42 14.88 25.75
C THR A 202 -5.46 14.01 26.45
N GLU A 203 -6.72 14.05 26.02
CA GLU A 203 -7.82 13.25 26.60
C GLU A 203 -7.65 11.74 26.37
N THR A 204 -7.13 11.39 25.20
CA THR A 204 -6.85 10.01 24.80
C THR A 204 -5.73 10.03 23.78
N ALA A 205 -4.90 9.01 23.82
CA ALA A 205 -3.85 8.74 22.85
C ALA A 205 -3.75 7.23 22.66
N TRP A 206 -3.30 6.80 21.49
CA TRP A 206 -2.89 5.45 21.19
C TRP A 206 -1.43 5.26 21.62
N GLU A 207 -0.56 6.17 21.20
CA GLU A 207 0.85 6.24 21.61
C GLU A 207 1.15 7.64 22.13
N GLY A 208 2.15 7.77 23.01
CA GLY A 208 2.59 9.07 23.47
C GLY A 208 1.60 9.71 24.44
N ALA A 209 1.38 11.02 24.33
CA ALA A 209 0.56 11.78 25.28
C ALA A 209 -0.55 12.60 24.63
N ALA A 210 -0.62 12.63 23.30
CA ALA A 210 -1.62 13.41 22.59
C ALA A 210 -2.19 12.68 21.38
N SER A 211 -3.27 13.24 20.83
CA SER A 211 -3.85 12.85 19.56
C SER A 211 -4.49 14.07 18.89
N LEU A 212 -4.89 13.92 17.63
CA LEU A 212 -5.72 14.90 16.95
C LEU A 212 -7.18 14.68 17.37
N ARG A 213 -7.77 15.65 18.07
CA ARG A 213 -9.21 15.73 18.26
C ARG A 213 -9.86 16.33 17.02
N ILE A 214 -10.89 15.65 16.53
CA ILE A 214 -11.74 16.04 15.42
C ILE A 214 -13.14 16.21 16.01
N ASP A 215 -13.59 17.44 16.17
CA ASP A 215 -14.94 17.74 16.64
C ASP A 215 -15.87 17.87 15.43
N GLU A 216 -16.81 16.93 15.30
CA GLU A 216 -17.76 16.88 14.20
C GLU A 216 -18.81 17.99 14.37
N THR A 217 -18.98 18.84 13.35
CA THR A 217 -19.93 19.97 13.41
C THR A 217 -21.33 19.58 12.96
N GLY A 218 -21.49 18.44 12.29
CA GLY A 218 -22.76 17.74 12.07
C GLY A 218 -23.86 18.51 11.33
N THR A 219 -23.51 19.44 10.46
CA THR A 219 -24.48 19.99 9.49
C THR A 219 -24.95 18.86 8.58
N THR A 220 -26.27 18.64 8.50
CA THR A 220 -26.87 17.55 7.71
C THR A 220 -26.31 17.50 6.29
N GLY A 221 -25.68 16.38 5.93
CA GLY A 221 -25.07 16.17 4.59
C GLY A 221 -23.59 16.56 4.46
N MET A 222 -22.90 16.92 5.55
CA MET A 222 -21.44 17.15 5.53
C MET A 222 -20.69 16.08 6.32
N ASP A 223 -19.76 15.39 5.65
CA ASP A 223 -18.82 14.48 6.30
C ASP A 223 -17.66 15.24 6.95
N ALA A 224 -17.16 14.73 8.08
CA ALA A 224 -16.00 15.29 8.77
C ALA A 224 -14.75 14.83 8.04
N THR A 225 -14.07 15.78 7.38
CA THR A 225 -12.89 15.50 6.58
C THR A 225 -11.70 16.28 7.11
N VAL A 226 -10.61 15.55 7.39
CA VAL A 226 -9.30 16.11 7.71
C VAL A 226 -8.28 15.65 6.68
N ALA A 227 -7.34 16.51 6.31
CA ALA A 227 -6.30 16.18 5.34
C ALA A 227 -4.92 16.59 5.87
N MET A 228 -3.88 15.94 5.39
CA MET A 228 -2.51 16.38 5.62
C MET A 228 -2.33 17.80 5.11
N ALA A 229 -1.60 18.62 5.88
CA ALA A 229 -1.36 20.03 5.53
C ALA A 229 -0.34 20.19 4.39
N ALA A 230 0.52 19.20 4.17
CA ALA A 230 1.54 19.20 3.13
C ALA A 230 1.60 17.84 2.43
N PRO A 231 1.89 17.80 1.12
CA PRO A 231 2.10 16.57 0.39
C PRO A 231 3.43 15.90 0.77
N VAL A 232 3.51 14.58 0.57
CA VAL A 232 4.75 13.80 0.71
C VAL A 232 5.22 13.28 -0.63
N PRO A 233 6.54 13.12 -0.86
CA PRO A 233 7.06 12.60 -2.12
C PRO A 233 6.68 11.14 -2.33
N VAL A 234 6.39 10.79 -3.59
CA VAL A 234 6.08 9.40 -3.99
C VAL A 234 6.75 9.05 -5.32
N THR A 235 6.91 7.75 -5.55
CA THR A 235 7.39 7.15 -6.78
C THR A 235 6.20 6.65 -7.59
N PRO A 236 6.09 6.97 -8.89
CA PRO A 236 5.07 6.39 -9.75
C PRO A 236 5.08 4.86 -9.70
N ARG A 237 3.90 4.25 -9.79
CA ARG A 237 3.67 2.80 -9.84
C ARG A 237 4.06 2.02 -8.57
N GLN A 238 4.40 2.72 -7.50
CA GLN A 238 4.63 2.13 -6.17
C GLN A 238 3.33 2.18 -5.34
N ALA A 239 3.05 1.09 -4.62
CA ALA A 239 1.99 1.07 -3.62
C ALA A 239 2.39 1.87 -2.38
N TYR A 240 1.41 2.54 -1.75
CA TYR A 240 1.57 3.20 -0.46
C TYR A 240 0.46 2.73 0.47
N GLN A 241 0.84 2.44 1.72
CA GLN A 241 -0.08 2.01 2.76
C GLN A 241 -0.27 3.11 3.78
N VAL A 242 -1.53 3.37 4.12
CA VAL A 242 -1.91 4.23 5.25
C VAL A 242 -2.61 3.40 6.31
N THR A 243 -2.11 3.47 7.55
CA THR A 243 -2.74 2.86 8.72
C THR A 243 -2.95 3.94 9.80
N PRO A 244 -4.16 4.50 9.93
CA PRO A 244 -4.48 5.41 11.02
C PRO A 244 -4.88 4.64 12.28
N LYS A 245 -4.69 5.22 13.47
CA LYS A 245 -5.44 4.83 14.68
C LYS A 245 -6.58 5.82 14.85
N LEU A 246 -7.80 5.34 14.71
CA LEU A 246 -9.01 6.15 14.83
C LEU A 246 -9.84 5.68 16.02
N LYS A 247 -10.17 6.56 16.95
CA LYS A 247 -11.15 6.31 18.01
C LYS A 247 -12.34 7.23 17.81
N LEU A 248 -13.52 6.65 17.75
CA LEU A 248 -14.76 7.41 17.64
C LEU A 248 -15.41 7.56 19.00
N GLY A 249 -16.06 8.70 19.26
CA GLY A 249 -17.01 8.87 20.35
C GLY A 249 -18.13 7.82 20.32
N ALA A 250 -18.81 7.65 21.45
CA ALA A 250 -19.88 6.66 21.58
C ALA A 250 -21.05 7.00 20.64
N GLY A 251 -21.47 6.01 19.84
CA GLY A 251 -22.48 6.25 18.81
C GLY A 251 -22.99 4.98 18.13
N PRO A 252 -24.06 5.10 17.32
CA PRO A 252 -24.61 3.98 16.57
C PRO A 252 -23.60 3.42 15.56
N GLY A 253 -23.77 2.14 15.21
CA GLY A 253 -23.00 1.53 14.12
C GLY A 253 -23.43 2.06 12.75
N GLY A 254 -22.68 1.68 11.70
CA GLY A 254 -22.95 2.10 10.32
C GLY A 254 -22.19 3.35 9.88
N ARG A 255 -21.24 3.80 10.71
CA ARG A 255 -20.27 4.85 10.33
C ARG A 255 -19.22 4.25 9.38
N GLN A 256 -18.62 5.07 8.55
CA GLN A 256 -17.55 4.63 7.65
C GLN A 256 -16.38 5.60 7.72
N LEU A 257 -15.17 5.06 7.60
CA LEU A 257 -13.97 5.85 7.32
C LEU A 257 -13.63 5.69 5.85
N ILE A 258 -13.42 6.81 5.16
CA ILE A 258 -12.84 6.82 3.83
C ILE A 258 -11.44 7.42 3.93
N THR A 259 -10.44 6.61 3.60
CA THR A 259 -9.08 7.08 3.34
C THR A 259 -9.01 7.48 1.87
N SER A 260 -8.61 8.71 1.58
CA SER A 260 -8.41 9.19 0.22
C SER A 260 -6.94 9.47 -0.05
N TYR A 261 -6.47 9.02 -1.22
CA TYR A 261 -5.12 9.22 -1.72
C TYR A 261 -5.21 10.19 -2.90
N ALA A 262 -4.85 11.45 -2.68
CA ALA A 262 -4.80 12.47 -3.74
C ALA A 262 -3.37 12.52 -4.30
N TRP A 263 -3.22 12.00 -5.52
CA TRP A 263 -1.94 11.92 -6.23
C TRP A 263 -1.72 13.18 -7.05
N LEU A 264 -0.60 13.86 -6.83
CA LEU A 264 -0.25 15.10 -7.51
C LEU A 264 0.95 14.89 -8.44
N ASN A 265 1.01 15.63 -9.54
CA ASN A 265 2.18 15.66 -10.42
C ASN A 265 3.29 16.57 -9.85
N SER A 266 4.40 16.73 -10.57
CA SER A 266 5.51 17.60 -10.16
C SER A 266 5.19 19.10 -10.19
N ALA A 267 4.03 19.49 -10.72
CA ALA A 267 3.50 20.85 -10.70
C ALA A 267 2.41 21.03 -9.62
N ASP A 268 2.27 20.07 -8.70
CA ASP A 268 1.25 20.01 -7.64
C ASP A 268 -0.21 19.96 -8.15
N GLU A 269 -0.42 19.56 -9.39
CA GLU A 269 -1.75 19.37 -9.96
C GLU A 269 -2.29 17.96 -9.66
N LEU A 270 -3.56 17.87 -9.30
CA LEU A 270 -4.23 16.60 -9.03
C LEU A 270 -4.33 15.74 -10.30
N ILE A 271 -3.69 14.58 -10.27
CA ILE A 271 -3.78 13.56 -11.33
C ILE A 271 -5.00 12.66 -11.08
N ARG A 272 -5.13 12.19 -9.83
CA ARG A 272 -6.13 11.18 -9.44
C ARG A 272 -6.38 11.20 -7.95
N THR A 273 -7.61 10.86 -7.57
CA THR A 273 -7.95 10.48 -6.20
C THR A 273 -8.41 9.03 -6.14
N ALA A 274 -7.83 8.23 -5.23
CA ALA A 274 -8.34 6.90 -4.90
C ALA A 274 -9.04 6.94 -3.53
N HIS A 275 -10.19 6.29 -3.40
CA HIS A 275 -10.99 6.25 -2.17
C HIS A 275 -11.13 4.82 -1.66
N LEU A 276 -10.72 4.58 -0.42
CA LEU A 276 -10.77 3.27 0.22
C LEU A 276 -11.69 3.38 1.45
N THR A 277 -12.80 2.65 1.40
CA THR A 277 -13.85 2.70 2.43
C THR A 277 -13.68 1.56 3.42
N TRP A 278 -13.78 1.88 4.71
CA TRP A 278 -13.80 0.93 5.80
C TRP A 278 -15.09 1.12 6.62
N SER A 279 -15.87 0.05 6.76
CA SER A 279 -17.08 0.07 7.57
C SER A 279 -16.73 -0.05 9.03
N LEU A 280 -17.16 0.93 9.82
CA LEU A 280 -16.98 0.97 11.27
C LEU A 280 -18.23 0.38 11.94
N GLY A 281 -18.01 -0.53 12.89
CA GLY A 281 -19.08 -1.08 13.73
C GLY A 281 -19.68 -0.03 14.67
N SER A 282 -20.51 -0.48 15.61
CA SER A 282 -20.88 0.36 16.75
C SER A 282 -19.64 0.73 17.57
N SER A 283 -19.56 1.98 18.03
CA SER A 283 -18.50 2.44 18.93
C SER A 283 -19.06 2.62 20.33
N THR A 284 -18.41 2.01 21.32
CA THR A 284 -18.64 2.27 22.75
C THR A 284 -17.90 3.51 23.24
N GLY A 285 -17.15 4.21 22.38
CA GLY A 285 -16.32 5.35 22.77
C GLY A 285 -14.97 4.97 23.39
N THR A 286 -14.67 3.67 23.51
CA THR A 286 -13.51 3.18 24.28
C THR A 286 -12.42 2.55 23.43
N GLY A 287 -12.75 1.97 22.28
CA GLY A 287 -11.81 1.24 21.41
C GLY A 287 -11.20 2.09 20.30
N TRP A 288 -10.02 1.67 19.85
CA TRP A 288 -9.35 2.20 18.66
C TRP A 288 -9.53 1.25 17.47
N TYR A 289 -9.83 1.81 16.32
CA TYR A 289 -9.78 1.15 15.01
C TYR A 289 -8.42 1.38 14.38
N ALA A 290 -7.90 0.37 13.69
CA ALA A 290 -6.68 0.48 12.90
C ALA A 290 -6.94 -0.07 11.48
N PRO A 291 -7.62 0.67 10.59
CA PRO A 291 -7.97 0.21 9.25
C PRO A 291 -6.83 0.48 8.25
N PRO A 292 -5.97 -0.50 7.92
CA PRO A 292 -4.97 -0.32 6.88
C PRO A 292 -5.65 -0.26 5.51
N THR A 293 -5.22 0.68 4.71
CA THR A 293 -5.62 0.84 3.31
C THR A 293 -4.36 1.00 2.47
N SER A 294 -4.43 0.65 1.19
CA SER A 294 -3.33 0.87 0.25
C SER A 294 -3.86 1.33 -1.10
N ALA A 295 -3.06 2.11 -1.81
CA ALA A 295 -3.32 2.55 -3.16
C ALA A 295 -2.01 2.72 -3.93
N VAL A 296 -2.08 2.60 -5.25
CA VAL A 296 -0.92 2.72 -6.14
C VAL A 296 -0.81 4.16 -6.66
N ALA A 297 0.40 4.70 -6.63
CA ALA A 297 0.71 5.96 -7.28
C ALA A 297 0.57 5.82 -8.81
N PRO A 298 -0.28 6.61 -9.49
CA PRO A 298 -0.40 6.54 -10.95
C PRO A 298 0.90 6.97 -11.63
N THR A 299 1.03 6.64 -12.93
CA THR A 299 2.10 7.18 -13.77
C THR A 299 2.12 8.72 -13.71
N GLY A 300 3.30 9.29 -13.50
CA GLY A 300 3.47 10.75 -13.38
C GLY A 300 3.22 11.34 -11.99
N ALA A 301 2.79 10.55 -11.01
CA ALA A 301 2.67 11.02 -9.63
C ALA A 301 4.04 11.35 -9.02
N ALA A 302 4.15 12.54 -8.42
CA ALA A 302 5.35 13.01 -7.74
C ALA A 302 5.11 13.19 -6.23
N SER A 303 3.87 13.49 -5.82
CA SER A 303 3.54 13.63 -4.41
C SER A 303 2.12 13.13 -4.07
N LEU A 304 1.86 12.94 -2.77
CA LEU A 304 0.63 12.40 -2.22
C LEU A 304 0.13 13.26 -1.04
N VAL A 305 -1.16 13.56 -1.04
CA VAL A 305 -1.89 14.06 0.14
C VAL A 305 -2.90 13.01 0.58
N VAL A 306 -2.86 12.63 1.86
CA VAL A 306 -3.83 11.72 2.45
C VAL A 306 -4.89 12.52 3.21
N SER A 307 -6.15 12.10 3.06
CA SER A 307 -7.25 12.63 3.85
C SER A 307 -8.13 11.53 4.44
N PHE A 308 -8.67 11.78 5.62
CA PHE A 308 -9.61 10.91 6.31
C PHE A 308 -10.97 11.58 6.36
N ARG A 309 -11.98 10.90 5.85
CA ARG A 309 -13.37 11.33 5.86
C ARG A 309 -14.21 10.38 6.68
N VAL A 310 -14.81 10.87 7.76
CA VAL A 310 -15.72 10.12 8.61
C VAL A 310 -17.17 10.39 8.15
N ILE A 311 -17.80 9.36 7.58
CA ILE A 311 -19.18 9.44 7.09
C ILE A 311 -20.18 9.32 8.24
N SER A 312 -21.34 9.95 8.06
CA SER A 312 -22.45 9.98 9.02
C SER A 312 -22.03 10.69 10.30
N THR A 313 -21.59 11.95 10.14
CA THR A 313 -21.18 12.76 11.27
C THR A 313 -22.33 13.05 12.22
N ILE A 314 -22.04 13.11 13.50
CA ILE A 314 -22.99 13.43 14.55
C ILE A 314 -22.47 14.70 15.25
N ALA A 315 -23.25 15.78 15.20
CA ALA A 315 -22.83 17.06 15.77
C ALA A 315 -22.38 16.92 17.22
N GLY A 316 -21.20 17.44 17.54
CA GLY A 316 -20.60 17.39 18.88
C GLY A 316 -19.97 16.05 19.27
N GLN A 317 -19.95 15.05 18.38
CA GLN A 317 -19.20 13.82 18.62
C GLN A 317 -17.71 14.06 18.35
N PRO A 318 -16.82 13.70 19.30
CA PRO A 318 -15.40 13.72 19.06
C PRO A 318 -14.98 12.44 18.31
N ALA A 319 -14.07 12.59 17.36
CA ALA A 319 -13.21 11.54 16.87
C ALA A 319 -11.76 11.89 17.22
N PHE A 320 -10.93 10.86 17.41
CA PHE A 320 -9.53 11.01 17.74
C PHE A 320 -8.70 10.24 16.73
N LEU A 321 -7.74 10.91 16.11
CA LEU A 321 -6.79 10.33 15.17
C LEU A 321 -5.40 10.37 15.80
N ASP A 322 -4.67 9.25 15.74
CA ASP A 322 -3.33 9.11 16.29
C ASP A 322 -2.53 8.05 15.52
N ASP A 323 -1.22 7.97 15.75
CA ASP A 323 -0.25 7.03 15.13
C ASP A 323 -0.60 6.75 13.67
N VAL A 324 -0.71 7.82 12.89
CA VAL A 324 -0.93 7.72 11.44
C VAL A 324 0.36 7.24 10.84
N GLN A 325 0.32 6.10 10.17
CA GLN A 325 1.47 5.51 9.51
C GLN A 325 1.25 5.61 8.00
N LEU A 326 2.15 6.30 7.30
CA LEU A 326 2.17 6.38 5.83
C LEU A 326 3.53 5.89 5.36
N THR A 327 3.56 4.71 4.75
CA THR A 327 4.79 4.04 4.31
C THR A 327 4.65 3.55 2.87
N PRO A 328 5.75 3.45 2.12
CA PRO A 328 5.77 2.67 0.89
C PRO A 328 5.40 1.20 1.16
N GLY A 329 4.75 0.55 0.19
CA GLY A 329 4.26 -0.82 0.25
C GLY A 329 2.75 -0.92 0.43
N GLY A 330 2.30 -2.11 0.84
CA GLY A 330 0.88 -2.45 0.95
C GLY A 330 0.35 -3.19 -0.27
N LEU A 331 -0.78 -3.87 -0.09
CA LEU A 331 -1.35 -4.77 -1.09
C LEU A 331 -1.79 -4.00 -2.34
N ALA A 332 -1.26 -4.37 -3.50
CA ALA A 332 -1.57 -3.74 -4.77
C ALA A 332 -1.42 -4.69 -5.97
N ALA A 333 -2.17 -4.40 -7.03
CA ALA A 333 -1.99 -4.97 -8.36
C ALA A 333 -1.85 -3.83 -9.36
N VAL A 334 -0.75 -3.81 -10.11
CA VAL A 334 -0.49 -2.83 -11.17
C VAL A 334 -0.49 -3.55 -12.50
N ALA A 335 -1.43 -3.21 -13.38
CA ALA A 335 -1.61 -3.88 -14.65
C ALA A 335 -1.16 -2.98 -15.81
N ASP A 336 -0.51 -3.58 -16.80
CA ASP A 336 -0.15 -2.96 -18.07
C ASP A 336 -0.60 -3.84 -19.22
N ALA A 337 -1.11 -3.22 -20.28
CA ALA A 337 -1.30 -3.90 -21.55
C ALA A 337 0.07 -4.19 -22.19
N VAL A 338 0.19 -5.35 -22.82
CA VAL A 338 1.35 -5.76 -23.62
C VAL A 338 0.84 -5.98 -25.05
N PRO A 339 0.81 -4.92 -25.89
CA PRO A 339 0.21 -4.97 -27.23
C PRO A 339 0.82 -6.04 -28.13
N ASP A 340 2.14 -6.19 -28.11
CA ASP A 340 2.86 -7.09 -29.01
C ASP A 340 2.48 -8.57 -28.81
N SER A 341 2.03 -8.93 -27.60
CA SER A 341 1.55 -10.28 -27.27
C SER A 341 0.04 -10.35 -27.02
N TYR A 342 -0.69 -9.27 -27.31
CA TYR A 342 -2.12 -9.15 -27.01
C TYR A 342 -2.46 -9.62 -25.58
N SER A 343 -1.60 -9.33 -24.61
CA SER A 343 -1.70 -9.84 -23.25
C SER A 343 -1.64 -8.69 -22.24
N ALA A 344 -1.72 -9.02 -20.96
CA ALA A 344 -1.46 -8.08 -19.89
C ALA A 344 -0.35 -8.59 -18.96
N SER A 345 0.43 -7.67 -18.41
CA SER A 345 1.38 -7.94 -17.33
C SER A 345 0.87 -7.30 -16.05
N ILE A 346 0.90 -8.04 -14.94
CA ILE A 346 0.35 -7.62 -13.66
C ILE A 346 1.45 -7.77 -12.60
N ALA A 347 1.96 -6.63 -12.13
CA ALA A 347 2.89 -6.57 -11.01
C ALA A 347 2.09 -6.50 -9.69
N LEU A 348 2.22 -7.56 -8.89
CA LEU A 348 1.67 -7.66 -7.54
C LEU A 348 2.70 -7.14 -6.53
N GLN A 349 2.24 -6.34 -5.57
CA GLN A 349 3.07 -5.75 -4.52
C GLN A 349 2.40 -5.94 -3.16
N GLY A 350 3.20 -6.02 -2.10
CA GLY A 350 2.69 -6.08 -0.72
C GLY A 350 1.96 -7.38 -0.38
N LEU A 351 2.31 -8.52 -1.01
CA LEU A 351 1.67 -9.81 -0.75
C LEU A 351 1.88 -10.29 0.69
N THR A 352 2.97 -9.90 1.35
CA THR A 352 3.22 -10.23 2.77
C THR A 352 2.49 -9.29 3.73
N SER A 353 1.87 -8.21 3.23
CA SER A 353 1.14 -7.25 4.06
C SER A 353 -0.01 -7.92 4.80
N GLY A 354 0.03 -7.87 6.13
CA GLY A 354 -0.97 -8.47 7.01
C GLY A 354 -0.73 -9.95 7.34
N GLY A 355 0.37 -10.57 6.87
CA GLY A 355 0.77 -11.92 7.26
C GLY A 355 -0.17 -13.02 6.77
N TYR A 356 -0.78 -12.83 5.59
CA TYR A 356 -1.65 -13.84 4.97
C TYR A 356 -0.83 -15.00 4.40
N THR A 357 -1.50 -16.14 4.16
CA THR A 357 -0.85 -17.38 3.72
C THR A 357 -0.99 -17.61 2.21
N TYR A 358 -2.14 -17.23 1.65
CA TYR A 358 -2.45 -17.46 0.26
C TYR A 358 -2.84 -16.16 -0.46
N TRP A 359 -2.59 -16.15 -1.77
CA TRP A 359 -3.10 -15.15 -2.68
C TRP A 359 -3.77 -15.80 -3.90
N GLY A 360 -4.56 -14.99 -4.62
CA GLY A 360 -5.21 -15.38 -5.86
C GLY A 360 -5.53 -14.16 -6.69
N LEU A 361 -5.64 -14.35 -8.00
CA LEU A 361 -5.77 -13.28 -8.96
C LEU A 361 -6.79 -13.65 -10.04
N TRP A 362 -7.73 -12.73 -10.26
CA TRP A 362 -8.80 -12.87 -11.23
C TRP A 362 -8.85 -11.64 -12.11
N ARG A 363 -9.09 -11.85 -13.41
CA ARG A 363 -9.51 -10.80 -14.31
C ARG A 363 -10.98 -10.50 -14.07
N GLN A 364 -11.30 -9.23 -13.87
CA GLN A 364 -12.65 -8.70 -13.78
C GLN A 364 -13.03 -8.07 -15.12
N GLY A 365 -14.06 -8.63 -15.76
CA GLY A 365 -14.67 -8.04 -16.96
C GLY A 365 -15.57 -6.84 -16.63
N ALA A 366 -16.04 -6.14 -17.66
CA ALA A 366 -16.95 -5.00 -17.52
C ALA A 366 -18.30 -5.35 -16.85
N ASP A 367 -18.71 -6.61 -16.92
CA ASP A 367 -19.89 -7.17 -16.24
C ASP A 367 -19.65 -7.53 -14.76
N GLY A 368 -18.43 -7.34 -14.27
CA GLY A 368 -17.99 -7.68 -12.93
C GLY A 368 -17.67 -9.16 -12.73
N ALA A 369 -17.77 -9.99 -13.78
CA ALA A 369 -17.44 -11.41 -13.70
C ALA A 369 -15.94 -11.60 -13.43
N LEU A 370 -15.62 -12.51 -12.51
CA LEU A 370 -14.25 -12.84 -12.15
C LEU A 370 -13.82 -14.13 -12.84
N VAL A 371 -12.84 -14.03 -13.74
CA VAL A 371 -12.22 -15.16 -14.42
C VAL A 371 -10.83 -15.38 -13.84
N PRO A 372 -10.49 -16.56 -13.32
CA PRO A 372 -9.17 -16.81 -12.76
C PRO A 372 -8.10 -16.74 -13.84
N ILE A 373 -6.93 -16.20 -13.51
CA ILE A 373 -5.79 -16.15 -14.41
C ILE A 373 -5.03 -17.47 -14.37
N ARG A 374 -4.55 -17.93 -15.53
CA ARG A 374 -3.69 -19.11 -15.62
C ARG A 374 -2.30 -18.83 -15.05
N GLY A 375 -1.86 -19.67 -14.14
CA GLY A 375 -0.48 -19.73 -13.64
C GLY A 375 0.23 -21.02 -14.06
N PRO A 376 1.43 -21.30 -13.52
CA PRO A 376 2.28 -22.40 -13.98
C PRO A 376 1.79 -23.78 -13.59
N LEU A 377 1.01 -23.86 -12.51
CA LEU A 377 0.45 -25.12 -11.98
C LEU A 377 -1.07 -25.23 -12.20
N GLY A 378 -1.67 -24.30 -12.93
CA GLY A 378 -3.11 -24.15 -13.08
C GLY A 378 -3.57 -22.75 -12.72
N ASP A 379 -4.85 -22.59 -12.41
CA ASP A 379 -5.43 -21.28 -12.10
C ASP A 379 -4.89 -20.69 -10.79
N LEU A 380 -4.59 -19.38 -10.82
CA LEU A 380 -4.10 -18.58 -9.69
C LEU A 380 -5.24 -18.29 -8.69
N THR A 381 -5.89 -19.33 -8.20
CA THR A 381 -7.02 -19.25 -7.26
C THR A 381 -6.62 -19.48 -5.81
N GLN A 382 -5.46 -20.10 -5.59
CA GLN A 382 -4.85 -20.32 -4.28
C GLN A 382 -3.35 -20.63 -4.44
N VAL A 383 -2.54 -19.59 -4.36
CA VAL A 383 -1.08 -19.68 -4.42
C VAL A 383 -0.51 -19.32 -3.05
N THR A 384 0.48 -20.07 -2.58
CA THR A 384 1.17 -19.75 -1.32
C THR A 384 1.97 -18.47 -1.48
N ILE A 385 1.88 -17.57 -0.50
CA ILE A 385 2.72 -16.39 -0.42
C ILE A 385 4.13 -16.84 -0.04
N THR A 386 5.06 -16.75 -0.99
CA THR A 386 6.49 -17.02 -0.78
C THR A 386 7.32 -15.75 -0.64
N GLY A 387 6.69 -14.60 -0.91
CA GLY A 387 7.34 -13.31 -0.95
C GLY A 387 6.38 -12.13 -1.09
N ASP A 388 6.89 -10.91 -1.05
CA ASP A 388 6.12 -9.67 -1.07
C ASP A 388 5.69 -9.23 -2.47
N SER A 389 6.36 -9.70 -3.51
CA SER A 389 6.11 -9.31 -4.89
C SER A 389 5.98 -10.50 -5.84
N ALA A 390 5.19 -10.34 -6.91
CA ALA A 390 5.11 -11.31 -7.99
C ALA A 390 4.72 -10.62 -9.30
N VAL A 391 5.15 -11.16 -10.44
CA VAL A 391 4.69 -10.70 -11.76
C VAL A 391 3.90 -11.81 -12.40
N VAL A 392 2.68 -11.50 -12.84
CA VAL A 392 1.76 -12.43 -13.51
C VAL A 392 1.48 -11.93 -14.91
N GLU A 393 1.38 -12.84 -15.87
CA GLU A 393 0.96 -12.51 -17.23
C GLU A 393 -0.39 -13.15 -17.55
N ASP A 394 -1.28 -12.39 -18.17
CA ASP A 394 -2.60 -12.82 -18.59
C ASP A 394 -2.70 -12.81 -20.12
N TYR A 395 -2.46 -13.97 -20.72
CA TYR A 395 -2.53 -14.18 -22.16
C TYR A 395 -3.95 -14.39 -22.69
N GLU A 396 -4.89 -14.63 -21.78
CA GLU A 396 -6.29 -14.94 -22.07
C GLU A 396 -7.19 -13.70 -21.84
N VAL A 397 -6.59 -12.51 -21.72
CA VAL A 397 -7.28 -11.22 -21.52
C VAL A 397 -8.13 -10.86 -22.74
N THR A 398 -9.36 -10.41 -22.50
CA THR A 398 -10.26 -9.98 -23.58
C THR A 398 -9.74 -8.69 -24.23
N LEU A 399 -9.69 -8.68 -25.56
CA LEU A 399 -9.17 -7.55 -26.34
C LEU A 399 -10.23 -6.47 -26.53
N GLY A 400 -9.81 -5.21 -26.64
CA GLY A 400 -10.67 -4.06 -26.94
C GLY A 400 -11.62 -3.61 -25.82
N VAL A 401 -11.60 -4.29 -24.68
CA VAL A 401 -12.51 -4.03 -23.55
C VAL A 401 -11.72 -3.64 -22.30
N GLU A 402 -12.29 -2.76 -21.49
CA GLU A 402 -11.75 -2.43 -20.17
C GLU A 402 -11.80 -3.65 -19.24
N VAL A 403 -10.64 -4.01 -18.69
CA VAL A 403 -10.51 -5.08 -17.69
C VAL A 403 -9.76 -4.56 -16.46
N ARG A 404 -10.07 -5.16 -15.31
CA ARG A 404 -9.35 -4.91 -14.05
C ARG A 404 -8.86 -6.23 -13.46
N TYR A 405 -7.90 -6.15 -12.55
CA TYR A 405 -7.38 -7.33 -11.87
C TYR A 405 -7.72 -7.29 -10.39
N TYR A 406 -8.49 -8.29 -9.96
CA TYR A 406 -8.89 -8.49 -8.58
C TYR A 406 -7.88 -9.40 -7.90
N LEU A 407 -7.06 -8.80 -7.03
CA LEU A 407 -6.09 -9.50 -6.19
C LEU A 407 -6.73 -9.74 -4.81
N LYS A 408 -6.70 -10.98 -4.33
CA LYS A 408 -7.14 -11.35 -2.99
C LYS A 408 -6.03 -12.05 -2.23
N VAL A 409 -5.88 -11.74 -0.96
CA VAL A 409 -5.01 -12.46 -0.01
C VAL A 409 -5.83 -12.97 1.17
N TRP A 410 -5.53 -14.15 1.71
CA TRP A 410 -6.29 -14.72 2.83
C TRP A 410 -5.54 -15.78 3.65
N THR A 411 -6.03 -15.96 4.88
CA THR A 411 -5.71 -17.08 5.78
C THR A 411 -6.99 -17.49 6.49
N GLY A 412 -7.41 -18.74 6.31
CA GLY A 412 -8.72 -19.20 6.77
C GLY A 412 -9.84 -18.32 6.19
N SER A 413 -10.64 -17.70 7.06
CA SER A 413 -11.74 -16.79 6.67
C SER A 413 -11.34 -15.31 6.60
N SER A 414 -10.16 -14.93 7.10
CA SER A 414 -9.67 -13.54 7.06
C SER A 414 -9.07 -13.25 5.69
N TRP A 415 -9.47 -12.16 5.06
CA TRP A 415 -8.99 -11.79 3.73
C TRP A 415 -8.88 -10.28 3.54
N ARG A 416 -8.09 -9.88 2.54
CA ARG A 416 -8.09 -8.55 1.93
C ARG A 416 -8.09 -8.67 0.43
N ALA A 417 -8.60 -7.66 -0.25
CA ALA A 417 -8.51 -7.59 -1.69
C ALA A 417 -8.35 -6.16 -2.17
N THR A 418 -7.84 -6.05 -3.38
CA THR A 418 -7.66 -4.80 -4.10
C THR A 418 -7.94 -5.02 -5.58
N LEU A 419 -8.27 -3.94 -6.27
CA LEU A 419 -8.44 -3.92 -7.72
C LEU A 419 -7.32 -3.09 -8.33
N SER A 420 -6.79 -3.55 -9.46
CA SER A 420 -5.93 -2.73 -10.29
C SER A 420 -6.71 -1.56 -10.90
N ASP A 421 -5.96 -0.60 -11.42
CA ASP A 421 -6.50 0.32 -12.42
C ASP A 421 -6.98 -0.43 -13.66
N PRO A 422 -7.98 0.09 -14.36
CA PRO A 422 -8.43 -0.47 -15.61
C PRO A 422 -7.38 -0.35 -16.71
N ILE A 423 -7.26 -1.40 -17.52
CA ILE A 423 -6.49 -1.39 -18.75
C ILE A 423 -7.34 -1.85 -19.93
N VAL A 424 -6.92 -1.46 -21.13
CA VAL A 424 -7.48 -1.96 -22.40
C VAL A 424 -6.32 -2.53 -23.21
N VAL A 425 -6.40 -3.82 -23.54
CA VAL A 425 -5.46 -4.45 -24.47
C VAL A 425 -5.97 -4.18 -25.89
N PRO A 426 -5.14 -3.66 -26.80
CA PRO A 426 -5.60 -3.32 -28.14
C PRO A 426 -6.05 -4.57 -28.92
N GLU A 427 -6.99 -4.36 -29.84
CA GLU A 427 -7.42 -5.38 -30.78
C GLU A 427 -6.45 -5.47 -31.97
N PRO A 428 -6.36 -6.64 -32.65
CA PRO A 428 -5.69 -6.70 -33.95
C PRO A 428 -6.46 -5.85 -34.98
N PRO A 429 -5.88 -5.59 -36.17
CA PRO A 429 -6.60 -5.01 -37.29
C PRO A 429 -7.94 -5.73 -37.53
N SER A 430 -8.96 -5.01 -38.01
CA SER A 430 -10.32 -5.56 -38.15
C SER A 430 -10.46 -6.70 -39.18
N THR A 431 -9.39 -7.05 -39.88
CA THR A 431 -9.28 -8.15 -40.85
C THR A 431 -8.60 -9.40 -40.27
N GLU A 432 -8.01 -9.28 -39.07
CA GLU A 432 -7.18 -10.30 -38.45
C GLU A 432 -7.83 -10.86 -37.19
N ILE A 433 -7.37 -12.05 -36.81
CA ILE A 433 -7.67 -12.68 -35.52
C ILE A 433 -6.36 -12.99 -34.81
N VAL A 434 -6.42 -13.13 -33.49
CA VAL A 434 -5.28 -13.58 -32.70
C VAL A 434 -5.48 -15.06 -32.35
N LEU A 435 -4.46 -15.87 -32.63
CA LEU A 435 -4.41 -17.29 -32.29
C LEU A 435 -3.30 -17.51 -31.27
N LYS A 436 -3.63 -18.18 -30.16
CA LYS A 436 -2.71 -18.41 -29.04
C LYS A 436 -2.81 -19.83 -28.53
N ASP A 437 -1.69 -20.40 -28.09
CA ASP A 437 -1.70 -21.55 -27.19
C ASP A 437 -1.73 -21.04 -25.73
N PRO A 438 -2.84 -21.23 -24.99
CA PRO A 438 -2.94 -20.79 -23.60
C PRO A 438 -2.01 -21.56 -22.64
N GLY A 439 -1.56 -22.76 -23.01
CA GLY A 439 -0.61 -23.57 -22.23
C GLY A 439 0.86 -23.23 -22.55
N LEU A 440 1.13 -22.72 -23.74
CA LEU A 440 2.46 -22.30 -24.21
C LEU A 440 2.39 -20.90 -24.83
N PRO A 441 2.27 -19.83 -24.01
CA PRO A 441 1.91 -18.51 -24.52
C PRO A 441 2.90 -17.87 -25.50
N ALA A 442 4.16 -18.33 -25.50
CA ALA A 442 5.13 -17.94 -26.51
C ALA A 442 4.67 -18.30 -27.93
N ARG A 443 3.87 -19.36 -28.08
CA ARG A 443 3.24 -19.78 -29.35
C ARG A 443 1.97 -18.98 -29.55
N GLN A 444 2.09 -17.92 -30.34
CA GLN A 444 0.99 -17.09 -30.77
C GLN A 444 1.30 -16.49 -32.14
N THR A 445 0.25 -16.15 -32.89
CA THR A 445 0.36 -15.43 -34.16
C THR A 445 -0.93 -14.67 -34.43
N THR A 446 -0.86 -13.66 -35.29
CA THR A 446 -2.06 -13.14 -35.96
C THR A 446 -2.19 -13.75 -37.35
N ALA A 447 -3.40 -13.71 -37.91
CA ALA A 447 -3.65 -14.12 -39.28
C ALA A 447 -4.88 -13.41 -39.85
N VAL A 448 -4.82 -13.07 -41.13
CA VAL A 448 -5.93 -12.45 -41.86
C VAL A 448 -6.99 -13.50 -42.13
N VAL A 449 -8.27 -13.20 -41.88
CA VAL A 449 -9.36 -14.11 -42.25
C VAL A 449 -9.74 -13.87 -43.71
N ALA A 450 -9.72 -14.93 -44.51
CA ALA A 450 -10.07 -14.85 -45.92
C ALA A 450 -11.52 -14.37 -46.12
N LYS A 451 -11.83 -13.79 -47.29
CA LYS A 451 -13.20 -13.41 -47.63
C LYS A 451 -14.14 -14.62 -47.56
N GLY A 452 -15.16 -14.55 -46.71
CA GLY A 452 -16.08 -15.67 -46.46
C GLY A 452 -15.46 -16.82 -45.64
N GLY A 453 -14.25 -16.61 -45.09
CA GLY A 453 -13.50 -17.55 -44.28
C GLY A 453 -13.86 -17.55 -42.80
N GLN A 454 -14.84 -16.74 -42.37
CA GLN A 454 -15.38 -16.83 -41.02
C GLN A 454 -16.07 -18.19 -40.81
N PRO A 455 -15.94 -18.81 -39.63
CA PRO A 455 -16.51 -20.11 -39.38
C PRO A 455 -18.04 -20.08 -39.38
N ASN A 456 -18.65 -20.90 -40.24
CA ASN A 456 -20.08 -21.21 -40.15
C ASN A 456 -20.31 -22.24 -39.05
N TRP A 457 -20.58 -21.75 -37.82
CA TRP A 457 -20.77 -22.62 -36.66
C TRP A 457 -22.00 -23.52 -36.78
N THR A 458 -21.78 -24.83 -36.72
CA THR A 458 -22.82 -25.85 -36.67
C THR A 458 -22.85 -26.51 -35.29
N ARG A 459 -24.02 -26.61 -34.66
CA ARG A 459 -24.22 -27.41 -33.44
C ARG A 459 -24.95 -28.69 -33.78
N ARG A 460 -24.25 -29.82 -33.78
CA ARG A 460 -24.85 -31.11 -34.15
C ARG A 460 -25.83 -31.57 -33.07
N ALA A 461 -27.00 -32.03 -33.48
CA ALA A 461 -27.93 -32.69 -32.56
C ALA A 461 -27.51 -34.15 -32.37
N ARG A 462 -27.39 -34.60 -31.11
CA ARG A 462 -27.34 -36.04 -30.81
C ARG A 462 -28.76 -36.58 -30.89
N GLN A 463 -29.15 -37.03 -32.07
CA GLN A 463 -30.50 -37.52 -32.34
C GLN A 463 -30.46 -38.91 -32.98
N GLY A 464 -31.16 -39.86 -32.36
CA GLY A 464 -31.48 -41.16 -32.95
C GLY A 464 -32.89 -41.13 -33.53
N VAL A 465 -33.03 -41.42 -34.83
CA VAL A 465 -34.34 -41.56 -35.47
C VAL A 465 -34.64 -43.04 -35.64
N ASN A 466 -35.65 -43.54 -34.92
CA ASN A 466 -36.08 -44.93 -34.98
C ASN A 466 -37.36 -45.06 -35.83
N PRO A 467 -37.26 -45.47 -37.11
CA PRO A 467 -38.43 -45.76 -37.93
C PRO A 467 -39.06 -47.09 -37.46
N VAL A 468 -40.15 -47.01 -36.71
CA VAL A 468 -40.89 -48.19 -36.23
C VAL A 468 -41.87 -48.66 -37.31
N ARG A 469 -41.75 -49.92 -37.75
CA ARG A 469 -42.65 -50.53 -38.74
C ARG A 469 -44.12 -50.39 -38.30
N GLY A 470 -44.96 -49.84 -39.18
CA GLY A 470 -46.38 -49.58 -38.90
C GLY A 470 -46.69 -48.18 -38.36
N ARG A 471 -45.69 -47.31 -38.15
CA ARG A 471 -45.89 -45.88 -37.90
C ARG A 471 -45.41 -45.05 -39.08
N SER A 472 -46.19 -44.03 -39.46
CA SER A 472 -45.79 -43.02 -40.44
C SER A 472 -44.85 -41.96 -39.86
N ARG A 473 -44.80 -41.83 -38.52
CA ARG A 473 -43.92 -40.91 -37.80
C ARG A 473 -42.88 -41.69 -36.99
N PRO A 474 -41.57 -41.50 -37.24
CA PRO A 474 -40.53 -42.17 -36.49
C PRO A 474 -40.51 -41.70 -35.03
N ILE A 475 -39.98 -42.52 -34.13
CA ILE A 475 -39.68 -42.10 -32.76
C ILE A 475 -38.31 -41.42 -32.79
N VAL A 476 -38.27 -40.17 -32.35
CA VAL A 476 -37.05 -39.40 -32.22
C VAL A 476 -36.59 -39.46 -30.77
N ILE A 477 -35.38 -39.95 -30.54
CA ILE A 477 -34.67 -39.83 -29.26
C ILE A 477 -33.69 -38.67 -29.43
N SER A 478 -33.94 -37.57 -28.73
CA SER A 478 -33.10 -36.38 -28.76
C SER A 478 -32.36 -36.20 -27.44
N ASP A 479 -31.09 -35.83 -27.53
CA ASP A 479 -30.26 -35.33 -26.43
C ASP A 479 -29.88 -33.85 -26.68
N MET A 480 -29.04 -33.27 -25.83
CA MET A 480 -28.51 -31.91 -26.03
C MET A 480 -27.68 -31.81 -27.31
N ARG A 481 -27.68 -30.63 -27.94
CA ARG A 481 -26.79 -30.34 -29.07
C ARG A 481 -25.34 -30.26 -28.57
N THR A 482 -24.40 -30.74 -29.38
CA THR A 482 -22.96 -30.67 -29.09
C THR A 482 -22.42 -29.25 -29.25
N SER A 483 -21.14 -29.05 -28.92
CA SER A 483 -20.44 -27.78 -29.12
C SER A 483 -20.43 -27.34 -30.59
N ARG A 484 -20.01 -26.09 -30.83
CA ARG A 484 -19.94 -25.53 -32.18
C ARG A 484 -18.75 -26.16 -32.92
N GLU A 485 -19.02 -26.64 -34.13
CA GLU A 485 -18.00 -27.08 -35.08
C GLU A 485 -18.04 -26.16 -36.31
N GLY A 486 -16.90 -25.88 -36.90
CA GLY A 486 -16.79 -25.01 -38.08
C GLY A 486 -15.44 -25.15 -38.76
N THR A 487 -15.24 -24.38 -39.82
CA THR A 487 -13.95 -24.28 -40.51
C THR A 487 -13.65 -22.82 -40.71
N VAL A 488 -12.47 -22.37 -40.26
CA VAL A 488 -11.98 -21.03 -40.54
C VAL A 488 -10.98 -21.10 -41.69
N THR A 489 -11.00 -20.08 -42.55
CA THR A 489 -10.03 -19.93 -43.62
C THR A 489 -9.17 -18.69 -43.38
N LEU A 490 -7.87 -18.89 -43.23
CA LEU A 490 -6.91 -17.83 -42.91
C LEU A 490 -5.91 -17.62 -44.05
N VAL A 491 -5.27 -16.45 -44.08
CA VAL A 491 -4.23 -16.09 -45.04
C VAL A 491 -2.99 -15.61 -44.29
N THR A 492 -1.83 -16.07 -44.72
CA THR A 492 -0.50 -15.60 -44.29
C THR A 492 0.28 -15.12 -45.52
N GLU A 493 1.03 -14.03 -45.40
CA GLU A 493 1.68 -13.36 -46.54
C GLU A 493 3.20 -13.64 -46.60
N SER A 494 3.86 -13.65 -45.44
CA SER A 494 5.30 -13.82 -45.34
C SER A 494 5.73 -15.25 -44.96
N ALA A 495 6.99 -15.59 -45.26
CA ALA A 495 7.58 -16.85 -44.83
C ALA A 495 7.67 -16.96 -43.29
N GLU A 496 7.77 -15.83 -42.60
CA GLU A 496 7.76 -15.76 -41.14
C GLU A 496 6.37 -16.05 -40.57
N ASP A 497 5.31 -15.53 -41.19
CA ASP A 497 3.93 -15.83 -40.80
C ASP A 497 3.61 -17.32 -40.99
N ILE A 498 4.08 -17.90 -42.10
CA ILE A 498 3.92 -19.34 -42.38
C ILE A 498 4.64 -20.18 -41.31
N ALA A 499 5.88 -19.83 -40.98
CA ALA A 499 6.65 -20.52 -39.95
C ALA A 499 6.00 -20.37 -38.56
N SER A 500 5.48 -19.18 -38.25
CA SER A 500 4.80 -18.89 -36.98
C SER A 500 3.48 -19.66 -36.86
N MET A 501 2.70 -19.73 -37.94
CA MET A 501 1.47 -20.51 -38.02
C MET A 501 1.75 -22.01 -37.81
N TRP A 502 2.75 -22.58 -38.49
CA TRP A 502 3.14 -23.97 -38.26
C TRP A 502 3.63 -24.19 -36.84
N TRP A 503 4.48 -23.30 -36.32
CA TRP A 503 4.98 -23.40 -34.96
C TRP A 503 3.86 -23.38 -33.91
N LEU A 504 2.77 -22.64 -34.15
CA LEU A 504 1.58 -22.67 -33.31
C LEU A 504 0.82 -24.00 -33.45
N LEU A 505 0.52 -24.42 -34.67
CA LEU A 505 -0.35 -25.56 -34.97
C LEU A 505 0.28 -26.93 -34.66
N GLU A 506 1.62 -27.04 -34.75
CA GLU A 506 2.36 -28.28 -34.47
C GLU A 506 2.22 -28.78 -33.03
N THR A 507 1.75 -27.95 -32.10
CA THR A 507 1.48 -28.37 -30.71
C THR A 507 0.40 -29.43 -30.62
N GLY A 508 -0.61 -29.37 -31.50
CA GLY A 508 -1.86 -30.12 -31.34
C GLY A 508 -2.67 -29.74 -30.10
N ASN A 509 -2.31 -28.66 -29.40
CA ASN A 509 -2.99 -28.21 -28.19
C ASN A 509 -4.31 -27.50 -28.52
N VAL A 510 -5.13 -27.31 -27.49
CA VAL A 510 -6.30 -26.42 -27.58
C VAL A 510 -5.81 -24.99 -27.73
N LEU A 511 -6.28 -24.30 -28.77
CA LEU A 511 -5.93 -22.90 -29.02
C LEU A 511 -7.03 -21.96 -28.52
N LEU A 512 -6.66 -20.75 -28.16
CA LEU A 512 -7.56 -19.63 -27.94
C LEU A 512 -7.61 -18.79 -29.23
N ILE A 513 -8.81 -18.59 -29.76
CA ILE A 513 -9.07 -17.61 -30.82
C ILE A 513 -9.69 -16.38 -30.19
N GLN A 514 -9.08 -15.22 -30.43
CA GLN A 514 -9.62 -13.92 -30.04
C GLN A 514 -10.01 -13.13 -31.28
N TRP A 515 -11.24 -12.63 -31.25
CA TRP A 515 -11.85 -11.96 -32.40
C TRP A 515 -11.87 -10.45 -32.16
N PRO A 516 -11.77 -9.62 -33.21
CA PRO A 516 -12.10 -8.21 -33.12
C PRO A 516 -13.55 -8.01 -32.63
N SER A 517 -13.79 -7.09 -31.70
CA SER A 517 -15.13 -6.86 -31.12
C SER A 517 -16.20 -6.55 -32.17
N LEU A 518 -15.82 -5.89 -33.28
CA LEU A 518 -16.72 -5.54 -34.37
C LEU A 518 -17.37 -6.75 -35.06
N TRP A 519 -16.82 -7.95 -34.89
CA TRP A 519 -17.32 -9.14 -35.57
C TRP A 519 -18.48 -9.80 -34.81
N GLY A 520 -18.72 -9.42 -33.56
CA GLY A 520 -19.81 -9.98 -32.73
C GLY A 520 -19.62 -11.46 -32.37
N GLU A 521 -18.42 -12.01 -32.57
CA GLU A 521 -18.03 -13.34 -32.12
C GLU A 521 -17.28 -13.23 -30.79
N ARG A 522 -17.49 -14.21 -29.90
CA ARG A 522 -16.81 -14.25 -28.60
C ARG A 522 -15.49 -14.99 -28.71
N ASP A 523 -14.53 -14.67 -27.85
CA ASP A 523 -13.32 -15.46 -27.69
C ASP A 523 -13.68 -16.93 -27.37
N VAL A 524 -12.99 -17.87 -28.04
CA VAL A 524 -13.30 -19.30 -27.95
C VAL A 524 -12.05 -20.15 -27.85
N TYR A 525 -12.13 -21.23 -27.07
CA TYR A 525 -11.15 -22.29 -27.08
C TYR A 525 -11.55 -23.33 -28.12
N VAL A 526 -10.59 -23.75 -28.94
CA VAL A 526 -10.83 -24.65 -30.06
C VAL A 526 -9.82 -25.79 -30.08
N SER A 527 -10.31 -26.99 -30.34
CA SER A 527 -9.49 -28.09 -30.82
C SER A 527 -9.40 -28.02 -32.34
N VAL A 528 -8.19 -28.04 -32.86
CA VAL A 528 -7.89 -27.96 -34.29
C VAL A 528 -7.80 -29.37 -34.88
N GLY A 529 -8.50 -29.59 -35.99
CA GLY A 529 -8.42 -30.82 -36.78
C GLY A 529 -7.28 -30.81 -37.80
N ASP A 530 -7.40 -31.62 -38.86
CA ASP A 530 -6.40 -31.66 -39.94
C ASP A 530 -6.35 -30.33 -40.69
N VAL A 531 -5.20 -29.68 -40.70
CA VAL A 531 -5.00 -28.38 -41.35
C VAL A 531 -4.50 -28.57 -42.78
N VAL A 532 -5.05 -27.77 -43.70
CA VAL A 532 -4.61 -27.72 -45.10
C VAL A 532 -3.95 -26.37 -45.38
N GLU A 533 -2.68 -26.39 -45.78
CA GLU A 533 -1.95 -25.26 -46.36
C GLU A 533 -2.00 -25.35 -47.89
N ALA A 534 -2.45 -24.29 -48.57
CA ALA A 534 -2.49 -24.20 -50.02
C ALA A 534 -1.98 -22.83 -50.52
N PRO A 535 -1.42 -22.74 -51.74
CA PRO A 535 -1.11 -21.43 -52.34
C PRO A 535 -2.39 -20.62 -52.55
N TYR A 536 -2.34 -19.30 -52.30
CA TYR A 536 -3.49 -18.41 -52.54
C TYR A 536 -3.87 -18.36 -54.02
N VAL A 537 -2.86 -18.32 -54.90
CA VAL A 537 -2.97 -18.42 -56.35
C VAL A 537 -1.92 -19.42 -56.83
N GLU A 538 -2.24 -20.23 -57.85
CA GLU A 538 -1.31 -21.18 -58.48
C GLU A 538 -0.26 -20.48 -59.37
N TYR A 539 0.37 -19.41 -58.87
CA TYR A 539 1.43 -18.68 -59.53
C TYR A 539 2.60 -18.50 -58.56
N ALA A 540 3.78 -19.01 -58.93
CA ALA A 540 4.90 -19.23 -58.03
C ALA A 540 5.49 -17.97 -57.38
N GLU A 541 5.24 -16.78 -57.95
CA GLU A 541 5.71 -15.50 -57.38
C GLU A 541 4.84 -15.02 -56.21
N TYR A 542 3.60 -15.52 -56.07
CA TYR A 542 2.79 -15.26 -54.88
C TYR A 542 3.18 -16.22 -53.76
N THR A 543 3.71 -15.67 -52.68
CA THR A 543 4.14 -16.42 -51.50
C THR A 543 2.99 -16.70 -50.53
N ASP A 544 1.86 -16.01 -50.69
CA ASP A 544 0.71 -16.11 -49.80
C ASP A 544 0.19 -17.55 -49.70
N ARG A 545 -0.20 -17.93 -48.48
CA ARG A 545 -0.78 -19.22 -48.16
C ARG A 545 -2.17 -19.07 -47.56
N VAL A 546 -3.08 -19.92 -48.02
CA VAL A 546 -4.42 -20.10 -47.48
C VAL A 546 -4.41 -21.33 -46.58
N TRP A 547 -4.94 -21.15 -45.38
CA TRP A 547 -5.05 -22.18 -44.37
C TRP A 547 -6.51 -22.53 -44.18
N THR A 548 -6.86 -23.82 -44.33
CA THR A 548 -8.19 -24.31 -43.97
C THR A 548 -8.08 -25.07 -42.66
N ILE A 549 -8.68 -24.53 -41.60
CA ILE A 549 -8.52 -25.01 -40.23
C ILE A 549 -9.88 -25.46 -39.70
N PRO A 550 -10.12 -26.79 -39.56
CA PRO A 550 -11.30 -27.31 -38.89
C PRO A 550 -11.22 -27.01 -37.39
N LEU A 551 -12.31 -26.46 -36.83
CA LEU A 551 -12.40 -26.03 -35.45
C LEU A 551 -13.54 -26.78 -34.74
N THR A 552 -13.26 -27.30 -33.56
CA THR A 552 -14.26 -27.76 -32.60
C THR A 552 -14.15 -26.92 -31.33
N GLU A 553 -15.20 -26.17 -30.98
CA GLU A 553 -15.23 -25.42 -29.72
C GLU A 553 -15.18 -26.40 -28.54
N VAL A 554 -14.27 -26.13 -27.61
CA VAL A 554 -14.02 -26.93 -26.40
C VAL A 554 -14.00 -26.03 -25.17
N ASP A 555 -14.02 -26.63 -23.98
CA ASP A 555 -13.82 -25.89 -22.75
C ASP A 555 -12.36 -25.40 -22.64
N ARG A 556 -12.16 -24.37 -21.82
CA ARG A 556 -10.83 -23.87 -21.46
C ARG A 556 -9.96 -25.05 -20.97
N PRO A 557 -8.77 -25.26 -21.55
CA PRO A 557 -7.96 -26.43 -21.22
C PRO A 557 -7.54 -26.40 -19.75
N ILE A 558 -7.51 -27.57 -19.12
CA ILE A 558 -7.00 -27.74 -17.75
C ILE A 558 -5.46 -27.76 -17.76
N GLY A 559 -4.82 -27.26 -16.71
CA GLY A 559 -3.36 -27.23 -16.58
C GLY A 559 -2.77 -25.82 -16.49
N GLY A 560 -1.46 -25.73 -16.28
CA GLY A 560 -0.76 -24.45 -16.19
C GLY A 560 -0.22 -23.94 -17.51
N ALA A 561 0.19 -22.68 -17.53
CA ALA A 561 0.98 -22.09 -18.61
C ALA A 561 2.48 -22.32 -18.33
N THR A 562 3.23 -22.78 -19.33
CA THR A 562 4.68 -22.95 -19.21
C THR A 562 5.41 -21.88 -20.01
N GLY A 563 6.35 -21.19 -19.35
CA GLY A 563 7.13 -20.11 -19.95
C GLY A 563 6.39 -18.78 -20.02
N SER A 564 6.99 -17.83 -20.72
CA SER A 564 6.49 -16.48 -20.94
C SER A 564 6.84 -16.05 -22.37
N ALA A 565 5.94 -15.33 -23.04
CA ALA A 565 6.19 -14.68 -24.32
C ALA A 565 6.94 -13.35 -24.17
N GLY A 566 6.82 -12.67 -23.01
CA GLY A 566 7.40 -11.36 -22.76
C GLY A 566 8.72 -11.38 -21.98
N ARG A 567 8.98 -12.43 -21.19
CA ARG A 567 10.17 -12.53 -20.33
C ARG A 567 11.35 -13.13 -21.09
N THR A 568 12.43 -12.36 -21.21
CA THR A 568 13.65 -12.79 -21.90
C THR A 568 14.83 -12.92 -20.92
N TRP A 569 15.91 -13.56 -21.34
CA TRP A 569 17.16 -13.57 -20.56
C TRP A 569 17.74 -12.17 -20.35
N ALA A 570 17.45 -11.22 -21.25
CA ALA A 570 17.82 -9.82 -21.05
C ALA A 570 17.01 -9.18 -19.91
N THR A 571 15.72 -9.50 -19.80
CA THR A 571 14.88 -9.11 -18.66
C THR A 571 15.45 -9.66 -17.34
N VAL A 572 15.81 -10.94 -17.31
CA VAL A 572 16.41 -11.59 -16.14
C VAL A 572 17.74 -10.91 -15.75
N ALA A 573 18.60 -10.60 -16.72
CA ALA A 573 19.87 -9.93 -16.47
C ALA A 573 19.72 -8.47 -16.02
N ALA A 574 18.64 -7.79 -16.39
CA ALA A 574 18.33 -6.44 -15.91
C ALA A 574 17.74 -6.44 -14.49
N GLU A 575 17.08 -7.52 -14.09
CA GLU A 575 16.41 -7.68 -12.79
C GLU A 575 17.31 -8.21 -11.66
N SER A 576 18.50 -8.71 -11.99
CA SER A 576 19.46 -9.24 -11.01
C SER A 576 20.87 -8.96 -11.50
N VAL A 577 21.66 -8.27 -10.67
CA VAL A 577 23.01 -7.81 -11.01
C VAL A 577 23.96 -8.99 -11.17
N ASP A 578 23.72 -10.08 -10.43
CA ASP A 578 24.48 -11.33 -10.53
C ASP A 578 23.62 -12.57 -10.28
N GLY A 579 24.23 -13.75 -10.44
CA GLY A 579 23.56 -15.03 -10.23
C GLY A 579 23.23 -15.34 -8.76
N MET A 580 23.90 -14.70 -7.80
CA MET A 580 23.59 -14.88 -6.38
C MET A 580 22.31 -14.16 -6.00
N GLU A 581 22.14 -12.93 -6.49
CA GLU A 581 20.89 -12.18 -6.36
C GLU A 581 19.74 -12.94 -7.04
N LEU A 582 19.96 -13.48 -8.24
CA LEU A 582 18.96 -14.30 -8.94
C LEU A 582 18.51 -15.53 -8.12
N LEU A 583 19.47 -16.27 -7.55
CA LEU A 583 19.20 -17.46 -6.73
C LEU A 583 18.59 -17.12 -5.35
N THR A 584 18.79 -15.89 -4.87
CA THR A 584 18.13 -15.39 -3.66
C THR A 584 16.70 -14.94 -3.97
N LYS A 585 16.48 -14.39 -5.16
CA LYS A 585 15.20 -13.83 -5.62
C LYS A 585 14.19 -14.90 -6.04
N TYR A 586 14.63 -15.99 -6.67
CA TYR A 586 13.75 -17.04 -7.18
C TYR A 586 14.04 -18.40 -6.52
N ALA A 587 13.00 -19.06 -6.03
CA ALA A 587 13.10 -20.38 -5.41
C ALA A 587 13.31 -21.53 -6.41
N SER A 588 12.91 -21.34 -7.68
CA SER A 588 13.09 -22.33 -8.74
C SER A 588 13.40 -21.71 -10.11
N TRP A 589 13.93 -22.53 -11.03
CA TRP A 589 14.12 -22.13 -12.42
C TRP A 589 12.79 -21.82 -13.14
N LEU A 590 11.69 -22.47 -12.75
CA LEU A 590 10.36 -22.13 -13.27
C LEU A 590 9.95 -20.72 -12.83
N GLY A 591 10.28 -20.34 -11.59
CA GLY A 591 10.18 -18.98 -11.07
C GLY A 591 10.98 -17.98 -11.90
N VAL A 592 12.22 -18.32 -12.28
CA VAL A 592 13.05 -17.49 -13.17
C VAL A 592 12.40 -17.33 -14.55
N TYR A 593 11.85 -18.39 -15.14
CA TYR A 593 11.22 -18.34 -16.46
C TYR A 593 9.88 -17.60 -16.50
N THR A 594 9.17 -17.51 -15.37
CA THR A 594 7.80 -16.98 -15.33
C THR A 594 7.66 -15.67 -14.54
N GLY A 595 8.61 -15.35 -13.65
CA GLY A 595 8.52 -14.21 -12.74
C GLY A 595 7.53 -14.39 -11.57
N LEU A 596 6.91 -15.58 -11.44
CA LEU A 596 5.80 -15.84 -10.52
C LEU A 596 6.22 -16.27 -9.10
N GLU A 597 7.51 -16.52 -8.88
CA GLU A 597 8.08 -16.86 -7.57
C GLU A 597 9.00 -15.73 -7.11
N GLY A 598 8.45 -14.55 -6.81
CA GLY A 598 9.23 -13.40 -6.30
C GLY A 598 9.24 -13.31 -4.77
N THR A 599 10.36 -12.83 -4.22
CA THR A 599 10.62 -12.52 -2.79
C THR A 599 9.67 -11.53 -2.15
#